data_AF-A0A0L0SW50-F1
#
_entry.id   AF-A0A0L0SW50-F1
#
_cell.length_a   1.000
_cell.length_b   1.000
_cell.length_c   1.000
_cell.angle_alpha   90.00
_cell.angle_beta   90.00
_cell.angle_gamma   90.00
#
_symmetry.space_group_name_H-M   'P 1'
#
loop_
_entity.id
_entity.type
_entity.pdbx_description
1 polymer ?
#
loop_
_entity_poly.entity_id
_entity_poly.type
_entity_poly.pdbx_seq_one_letter_code
_entity_poly.pdbx_strand_id
1 'polypeptide(L)'
;MPFQWTTSAGENLTASFLQVADTRNSPFSYDVSRAVAGCGYAPRLASTAANLSSPASSLASAMLGTIWSWHTLQPINSTVHNCALASLSLASRSAPVHSDAPDFKLPDTNMSTTSAPNTGPRWVAARCLDIYYTACQSMTDPHVWTLSPTRYAWPEAAAPAPTAGRACPDGFTFAVPRTPLQNWMLGRAMATKGVDAAWVYFSDASTDGCWVVGSAKCAYSGPDAEQVQQIIAVSLGAGLIVLIVVAVFVWVKCRRYLRVSKMARRQSMVKKRLAELEEVTVPVYAFDAFDAVEISLN
;
A
#
# COMPACT_ATOMS: atom_id res chain seq x y z
N MET A 1 -1.82 11.64 -9.44
CA MET A 1 -0.73 11.70 -10.44
C MET A 1 -0.16 10.30 -10.55
N PRO A 2 -0.16 9.66 -11.73
CA PRO A 2 0.37 8.31 -11.87
C PRO A 2 1.90 8.38 -11.97
N PHE A 3 2.59 7.57 -11.16
CA PHE A 3 4.02 7.33 -11.29
C PHE A 3 4.28 6.59 -12.61
N GLN A 4 4.70 7.32 -13.64
CA GLN A 4 5.31 6.74 -14.82
C GLN A 4 6.81 6.59 -14.54
N TRP A 5 7.29 5.35 -14.42
CA TRP A 5 8.70 5.06 -14.65
C TRP A 5 8.92 5.12 -16.16
N THR A 6 9.53 6.19 -16.65
CA THR A 6 10.14 6.19 -17.97
C THR A 6 11.50 5.53 -17.82
N THR A 7 11.60 4.24 -18.14
CA THR A 7 12.91 3.67 -18.43
C THR A 7 13.33 4.25 -19.77
N SER A 8 14.30 5.15 -19.75
CA SER A 8 15.01 5.57 -20.95
C SER A 8 15.66 4.34 -21.59
N ALA A 9 14.95 3.75 -22.55
CA ALA A 9 15.48 2.72 -23.41
C ALA A 9 16.60 3.35 -24.24
N GLY A 10 17.87 3.03 -23.93
CA GLY A 10 19.00 3.47 -24.74
C GLY A 10 20.34 3.57 -24.04
N GLU A 11 20.39 3.66 -22.71
CA GLU A 11 21.66 3.62 -21.98
C GLU A 11 21.82 2.25 -21.33
N ASN A 12 22.87 1.53 -21.73
CA ASN A 12 23.37 0.36 -21.00
C ASN A 12 23.80 0.84 -19.61
N LEU A 13 22.86 0.92 -18.67
CA LEU A 13 23.16 1.03 -17.26
C LEU A 13 23.84 -0.28 -16.87
N THR A 14 25.16 -0.31 -17.00
CA THR A 14 25.99 -1.32 -16.35
C THR A 14 25.92 -1.03 -14.85
N ALA A 15 24.87 -1.52 -14.20
CA ALA A 15 24.83 -1.55 -12.75
C ALA A 15 25.97 -2.44 -12.28
N SER A 16 27.12 -1.83 -11.97
CA SER A 16 28.27 -2.54 -11.43
C SER A 16 28.03 -2.76 -9.95
N PHE A 17 27.41 -3.89 -9.62
CA PHE A 17 27.39 -4.36 -8.24
C PHE A 17 28.77 -4.91 -7.89
N LEU A 18 29.23 -4.63 -6.67
CA LEU A 18 30.45 -5.23 -6.16
C LEU A 18 30.18 -6.72 -5.91
N GLN A 19 30.74 -7.58 -6.74
CA GLN A 19 30.48 -9.03 -6.69
C GLN A 19 31.63 -9.76 -5.99
N VAL A 20 31.29 -10.79 -5.22
CA VAL A 20 32.27 -11.77 -4.72
C VAL A 20 31.80 -13.14 -5.16
N ALA A 21 32.65 -13.89 -5.86
CA ALA A 21 32.35 -15.23 -6.30
C ALA A 21 33.05 -16.28 -5.42
N ASP A 22 32.36 -17.38 -5.15
CA ASP A 22 32.99 -18.55 -4.56
C ASP A 22 33.76 -19.36 -5.63
N THR A 23 34.44 -20.43 -5.21
CA THR A 23 35.08 -21.37 -6.14
C THR A 23 34.64 -22.79 -5.86
N ARG A 24 34.85 -23.72 -6.81
CA ARG A 24 34.54 -25.14 -6.61
C ARG A 24 35.28 -25.77 -5.42
N ASN A 25 36.45 -25.23 -5.06
CA ASN A 25 37.30 -25.73 -3.98
C ASN A 25 37.00 -25.04 -2.64
N SER A 26 36.27 -23.91 -2.66
CA SER A 26 35.94 -23.10 -1.50
C SER A 26 34.53 -22.51 -1.67
N PRO A 27 33.47 -23.35 -1.66
CA PRO A 27 32.11 -22.87 -1.80
C PRO A 27 31.72 -21.98 -0.62
N PHE A 28 30.85 -20.99 -0.85
CA PHE A 28 30.36 -20.19 0.28
C PHE A 28 29.52 -21.06 1.22
N SER A 29 29.77 -20.92 2.52
CA SER A 29 28.85 -21.41 3.54
C SER A 29 27.64 -20.47 3.67
N TYR A 30 26.62 -20.93 4.39
CA TYR A 30 25.45 -20.13 4.76
C TYR A 30 25.85 -18.79 5.39
N ASP A 31 26.76 -18.82 6.38
CA ASP A 31 27.19 -17.64 7.13
C ASP A 31 28.02 -16.68 6.28
N VAL A 32 28.88 -17.22 5.40
CA VAL A 32 29.69 -16.39 4.50
C VAL A 32 28.82 -15.68 3.48
N SER A 33 27.87 -16.39 2.85
CA SER A 33 26.94 -15.79 1.88
C SER A 33 26.13 -14.65 2.49
N ARG A 34 25.64 -14.87 3.72
CA ARG A 34 24.88 -13.87 4.48
C ARG A 34 25.75 -12.67 4.89
N ALA A 35 26.98 -12.91 5.33
CA ALA A 35 27.92 -11.86 5.71
C ALA A 35 28.33 -10.99 4.53
N VAL A 36 28.69 -11.60 3.40
CA VAL A 36 29.06 -10.91 2.15
C VAL A 36 27.91 -10.02 1.67
N ALA A 37 26.70 -10.56 1.64
CA ALA A 37 25.49 -9.80 1.33
C ALA A 37 25.22 -8.64 2.32
N GLY A 38 25.43 -8.88 3.63
CA GLY A 38 25.30 -7.85 4.67
C GLY A 38 26.31 -6.71 4.52
N CYS A 39 27.50 -7.01 4.01
CA CYS A 39 28.53 -6.01 3.67
C CYS A 39 28.26 -5.28 2.34
N GLY A 40 27.11 -5.52 1.69
CA GLY A 40 26.72 -4.84 0.44
C GLY A 40 27.30 -5.45 -0.83
N TYR A 41 27.94 -6.63 -0.75
CA TYR A 41 28.41 -7.35 -1.92
C TYR A 41 27.30 -8.27 -2.46
N ALA A 42 27.27 -8.48 -3.78
CA ALA A 42 26.41 -9.47 -4.40
C ALA A 42 27.17 -10.82 -4.48
N PRO A 43 26.84 -11.84 -3.65
CA PRO A 43 27.50 -13.13 -3.74
C PRO A 43 27.13 -13.84 -5.04
N ARG A 44 28.13 -14.33 -5.77
CA ARG A 44 27.98 -15.17 -6.95
C ARG A 44 28.37 -16.60 -6.61
N LEU A 45 27.38 -17.50 -6.64
CA LEU A 45 27.60 -18.93 -6.45
C LEU A 45 28.10 -19.52 -7.79
N ALA A 46 29.41 -19.68 -7.92
CA ALA A 46 30.09 -20.35 -9.04
C ALA A 46 30.26 -21.85 -8.80
N SER A 47 30.21 -22.30 -7.53
CA SER A 47 30.05 -23.71 -7.21
C SER A 47 28.68 -24.21 -7.70
N THR A 48 28.65 -25.37 -8.36
CA THR A 48 27.40 -25.96 -8.86
C THR A 48 26.50 -26.31 -7.69
N ALA A 49 25.18 -26.16 -7.85
CA ALA A 49 24.17 -26.53 -6.84
C ALA A 49 24.36 -27.96 -6.26
N ALA A 50 25.01 -28.85 -7.01
CA ALA A 50 25.39 -30.21 -6.59
C ALA A 50 26.47 -30.28 -5.50
N ASN A 51 27.33 -29.26 -5.37
CA ASN A 51 28.38 -29.19 -4.33
C ASN A 51 27.95 -28.34 -3.13
N LEU A 52 26.82 -27.62 -3.21
CA LEU A 52 26.23 -26.98 -2.05
C LEU A 52 25.41 -28.03 -1.29
N SER A 53 25.66 -28.17 0.01
CA SER A 53 24.87 -29.03 0.89
C SER A 53 23.39 -28.63 0.92
N SER A 54 23.06 -27.37 0.61
CA SER A 54 21.69 -26.87 0.45
C SER A 54 21.64 -25.58 -0.38
N PRO A 55 21.58 -25.67 -1.73
CA PRO A 55 21.64 -24.50 -2.61
C PRO A 55 20.50 -23.49 -2.40
N ALA A 56 19.29 -23.97 -2.08
CA ALA A 56 18.15 -23.11 -1.74
C ALA A 56 18.39 -22.30 -0.45
N SER A 57 19.04 -22.88 0.56
CA SER A 57 19.31 -22.18 1.83
C SER A 57 20.38 -21.09 1.66
N SER A 58 21.35 -21.31 0.77
CA SER A 58 22.46 -20.38 0.51
C SER A 58 22.00 -19.18 -0.32
N LEU A 59 21.08 -19.38 -1.27
CA LEU A 59 20.43 -18.28 -1.99
C LEU A 59 19.52 -17.48 -1.04
N ALA A 60 18.70 -18.16 -0.24
CA ALA A 60 17.85 -17.52 0.75
C ALA A 60 18.68 -16.73 1.78
N SER A 61 19.85 -17.22 2.17
CA SER A 61 20.72 -16.54 3.14
C SER A 61 21.41 -15.31 2.56
N ALA A 62 21.84 -15.35 1.29
CA ALA A 62 22.32 -14.18 0.58
C ALA A 62 21.22 -13.09 0.55
N MET A 63 19.99 -13.47 0.19
CA MET A 63 18.85 -12.55 0.23
C MET A 63 18.60 -12.00 1.64
N LEU A 64 18.59 -12.85 2.67
CA LEU A 64 18.44 -12.43 4.08
C LEU A 64 19.58 -11.53 4.59
N GLY A 65 20.79 -11.67 4.05
CA GLY A 65 21.91 -10.78 4.33
C GLY A 65 21.71 -9.38 3.76
N THR A 66 21.05 -9.27 2.60
CA THR A 66 20.65 -7.99 2.02
C THR A 66 19.44 -7.36 2.70
N ILE A 67 18.78 -8.04 3.63
CA ILE A 67 17.61 -7.52 4.34
C ILE A 67 18.05 -6.86 5.66
N TRP A 68 18.07 -5.53 5.69
CA TRP A 68 18.17 -4.72 6.90
C TRP A 68 16.76 -4.35 7.39
N SER A 69 16.01 -5.37 7.78
CA SER A 69 14.64 -5.21 8.26
C SER A 69 14.57 -5.09 9.78
N TRP A 70 13.34 -4.89 10.22
CA TRP A 70 12.87 -5.27 11.54
C TRP A 70 13.42 -6.62 11.99
N HIS A 71 13.66 -6.70 13.30
CA HIS A 71 13.92 -7.92 14.02
C HIS A 71 12.74 -8.89 13.89
N THR A 72 12.94 -10.17 14.22
CA THR A 72 11.84 -11.13 14.31
C THR A 72 10.77 -10.61 15.28
N LEU A 73 9.50 -10.74 14.87
CA LEU A 73 8.32 -10.26 15.60
C LEU A 73 8.25 -8.73 15.82
N GLN A 74 8.96 -7.95 15.00
CA GLN A 74 8.90 -6.49 15.00
C GLN A 74 8.41 -5.97 13.63
N PRO A 75 7.79 -4.78 13.59
CA PRO A 75 7.34 -3.99 14.74
C PRO A 75 6.17 -4.70 15.44
N ILE A 76 6.16 -4.72 16.78
CA ILE A 76 5.01 -5.25 17.52
C ILE A 76 3.84 -4.28 17.31
N ASN A 77 2.67 -4.81 16.98
CA ASN A 77 1.44 -4.02 16.91
C ASN A 77 1.17 -3.43 18.30
N SER A 78 1.36 -2.13 18.43
CA SER A 78 1.39 -1.39 19.69
C SER A 78 0.42 -0.24 19.54
N THR A 79 -0.48 -0.05 20.50
CA THR A 79 -1.41 1.09 20.53
C THR A 79 -0.70 2.42 20.86
N VAL A 80 0.62 2.38 21.09
CA VAL A 80 1.46 3.52 21.43
C VAL A 80 2.45 3.78 20.30
N HIS A 81 2.62 5.05 19.94
CA HIS A 81 3.62 5.50 18.96
C HIS A 81 5.04 4.99 19.30
N ASN A 82 5.68 4.40 18.31
CA ASN A 82 6.98 3.78 18.37
C ASN A 82 7.98 4.45 17.42
N CYS A 83 9.23 4.34 17.83
CA CYS A 83 10.37 4.86 17.12
C CYS A 83 11.36 3.71 16.88
N ALA A 84 12.04 3.75 15.75
CA ALA A 84 12.91 2.68 15.33
C ALA A 84 14.28 2.81 15.99
N LEU A 85 14.75 1.71 16.54
CA LEU A 85 16.01 1.58 17.23
C LEU A 85 16.88 0.55 16.49
N ALA A 86 18.10 0.91 16.14
CA ALA A 86 19.11 -0.05 15.69
C ALA A 86 19.73 -0.72 16.94
N SER A 87 19.77 -2.05 16.96
CA SER A 87 20.34 -2.84 18.05
C SER A 87 21.36 -3.86 17.56
N LEU A 88 22.51 -3.94 18.26
CA LEU A 88 23.55 -4.95 18.04
C LEU A 88 23.26 -6.27 18.77
N SER A 89 22.45 -6.26 19.84
CA SER A 89 22.15 -7.46 20.62
C SER A 89 20.66 -7.64 20.86
N LEU A 90 20.16 -8.87 20.72
CA LEU A 90 18.78 -9.22 21.10
C LEU A 90 18.48 -9.00 22.59
N ALA A 91 19.53 -8.84 23.40
CA ALA A 91 19.43 -8.60 24.84
C ALA A 91 19.03 -7.15 25.18
N SER A 92 18.99 -6.22 24.21
CA SER A 92 18.53 -4.87 24.46
C SER A 92 17.00 -4.80 24.50
N ARG A 93 16.44 -5.41 25.55
CA ARG A 93 15.09 -5.23 26.12
C ARG A 93 13.94 -5.42 25.13
N SER A 94 13.18 -6.49 25.39
CA SER A 94 11.73 -6.46 25.22
C SER A 94 11.20 -5.06 25.54
N ALA A 95 10.63 -4.39 24.53
CA ALA A 95 9.63 -3.36 24.80
C ALA A 95 8.66 -3.95 25.83
N PRO A 96 8.22 -3.18 26.86
CA PRO A 96 7.31 -3.72 27.86
C PRO A 96 6.13 -4.36 27.13
N VAL A 97 6.08 -5.69 27.21
CA VAL A 97 5.00 -6.50 26.69
C VAL A 97 3.77 -5.98 27.40
N HIS A 98 2.88 -5.33 26.67
CA HIS A 98 1.54 -5.08 27.17
C HIS A 98 0.99 -6.47 27.54
N SER A 99 0.62 -6.65 28.80
CA SER A 99 0.25 -7.92 29.44
C SER A 99 -0.99 -8.62 28.85
N ASP A 100 -1.47 -8.16 27.70
CA ASP A 100 -2.70 -8.61 27.05
C ASP A 100 -2.46 -9.30 25.70
N ALA A 101 -1.20 -9.43 25.25
CA ALA A 101 -0.87 -10.23 24.07
C ALA A 101 -0.83 -11.73 24.44
N PRO A 102 -1.47 -12.62 23.64
CA PRO A 102 -1.43 -14.06 23.90
C PRO A 102 0.03 -14.54 23.92
N ASP A 103 0.36 -15.30 24.96
CA ASP A 103 1.67 -15.83 25.32
C ASP A 103 2.27 -16.69 24.19
N PHE A 104 2.80 -16.04 23.15
CA PHE A 104 3.57 -16.69 22.10
C PHE A 104 5.00 -16.87 22.59
N LYS A 105 5.25 -17.98 23.30
CA LYS A 105 6.59 -18.44 23.63
C LYS A 105 7.40 -18.59 22.34
N LEU A 106 8.41 -17.76 22.17
CA LEU A 106 9.49 -18.00 21.21
C LEU A 106 10.04 -19.41 21.48
N PRO A 107 10.16 -20.29 20.47
CA PRO A 107 10.82 -21.58 20.66
C PRO A 107 12.24 -21.35 21.17
N ASP A 108 12.63 -22.18 22.12
CA ASP A 108 13.76 -21.99 23.03
C ASP A 108 15.00 -21.36 22.40
N THR A 109 15.53 -20.35 23.10
CA THR A 109 16.69 -19.54 22.76
C THR A 109 18.00 -20.30 22.99
N ASN A 110 18.26 -21.33 22.17
CA ASN A 110 19.57 -21.96 22.03
C ASN A 110 20.16 -21.79 20.62
N MET A 111 19.51 -21.01 19.76
CA MET A 111 20.15 -20.44 18.58
C MET A 111 20.98 -19.23 19.02
N SER A 112 22.31 -19.39 19.00
CA SER A 112 23.33 -18.36 19.23
C SER A 112 22.78 -16.96 18.91
N THR A 113 22.43 -16.23 19.98
CA THR A 113 21.78 -14.89 19.99
C THR A 113 22.76 -13.76 19.68
N THR A 114 23.87 -14.10 19.04
CA THR A 114 24.71 -13.12 18.38
C THR A 114 24.02 -12.80 17.06
N SER A 115 23.68 -11.53 16.84
CA SER A 115 23.72 -11.00 15.47
C SER A 115 25.02 -11.55 14.88
N ALA A 116 24.94 -12.34 13.80
CA ALA A 116 26.14 -12.91 13.20
C ALA A 116 27.15 -11.76 13.08
N PRO A 117 28.42 -11.90 13.52
CA PRO A 117 29.33 -10.77 13.79
C PRO A 117 29.56 -9.82 12.60
N ASN A 118 29.05 -10.18 11.42
CA ASN A 118 29.17 -9.47 10.16
C ASN A 118 27.84 -8.98 9.57
N THR A 119 26.71 -9.18 10.25
CA THR A 119 25.41 -8.61 9.85
C THR A 119 25.15 -7.40 10.73
N GLY A 120 24.98 -6.21 10.15
CA GLY A 120 24.75 -4.97 10.88
C GLY A 120 23.57 -5.03 11.87
N PRO A 121 23.30 -3.93 12.59
CA PRO A 121 22.31 -3.90 13.65
C PRO A 121 20.91 -4.24 13.11
N ARG A 122 20.10 -4.89 13.94
CA ARG A 122 18.69 -5.20 13.65
C ARG A 122 17.80 -4.09 14.17
N TRP A 123 16.67 -3.87 13.52
CA TRP A 123 15.77 -2.78 13.89
C TRP A 123 14.68 -3.28 14.84
N VAL A 124 14.46 -2.57 15.94
CA VAL A 124 13.42 -2.87 16.93
C VAL A 124 12.57 -1.64 17.18
N ALA A 125 11.28 -1.82 17.41
CA ALA A 125 10.40 -0.73 17.81
C ALA A 125 10.57 -0.48 19.31
N ALA A 126 10.74 0.78 19.70
CA ALA A 126 10.82 1.20 21.10
C ALA A 126 9.97 2.46 21.32
N ARG A 127 9.66 2.78 22.58
CA ARG A 127 8.85 3.96 22.89
C ARG A 127 9.66 5.21 22.58
N CYS A 128 9.09 6.15 21.84
CA CYS A 128 9.80 7.36 21.38
C CYS A 128 10.37 8.23 22.51
N LEU A 129 9.83 8.12 23.73
CA LEU A 129 10.28 8.86 24.91
C LEU A 129 11.46 8.20 25.64
N ASP A 130 11.86 6.99 25.24
CA ASP A 130 13.05 6.36 25.79
C ASP A 130 14.32 7.10 25.33
N ILE A 131 15.41 7.03 26.10
CA ILE A 131 16.61 7.85 25.89
C ILE A 131 17.76 7.00 25.34
N TYR A 132 18.16 7.26 24.09
CA TYR A 132 19.25 6.56 23.41
C TYR A 132 20.17 7.52 22.66
N TYR A 133 21.32 7.01 22.21
CA TYR A 133 22.16 7.75 21.26
C TYR A 133 21.47 7.85 19.90
N THR A 134 21.75 8.89 19.15
CA THR A 134 21.17 9.16 17.83
C THR A 134 22.15 8.75 16.73
N ALA A 135 21.68 8.00 15.73
CA ALA A 135 22.48 7.63 14.56
C ALA A 135 22.63 8.82 13.60
N CYS A 136 23.87 9.27 13.41
CA CYS A 136 24.18 10.46 12.65
C CYS A 136 24.96 10.08 11.39
N GLN A 137 24.43 10.41 10.22
CA GLN A 137 25.08 10.17 8.92
C GLN A 137 25.78 11.45 8.44
N SER A 138 26.97 11.31 7.86
CA SER A 138 27.69 12.42 7.26
C SER A 138 26.89 12.99 6.09
N MET A 139 26.84 14.33 5.99
CA MET A 139 26.19 15.02 4.87
C MET A 139 26.99 14.89 3.56
N THR A 140 28.27 14.50 3.63
CA THR A 140 29.18 14.43 2.48
C THR A 140 29.40 13.01 1.96
N ASP A 141 29.40 12.00 2.85
CA ASP A 141 29.55 10.59 2.49
C ASP A 141 28.50 9.74 3.20
N PRO A 142 27.57 9.11 2.46
CA PRO A 142 26.49 8.31 3.06
C PRO A 142 26.98 7.05 3.80
N HIS A 143 28.23 6.64 3.63
CA HIS A 143 28.82 5.48 4.31
C HIS A 143 29.52 5.84 5.62
N VAL A 144 29.67 7.13 5.93
CA VAL A 144 30.28 7.59 7.18
C VAL A 144 29.19 7.86 8.21
N TRP A 145 29.21 7.06 9.28
CA TRP A 145 28.25 7.13 10.38
C TRP A 145 28.99 7.42 11.69
N THR A 146 28.34 8.22 12.54
CA THR A 146 28.75 8.49 13.92
C THR A 146 27.51 8.48 14.82
N LEU A 147 27.72 8.62 16.13
CA LEU A 147 26.63 8.72 17.10
C LEU A 147 26.69 10.05 17.83
N SER A 148 25.53 10.58 18.21
CA SER A 148 25.41 11.78 19.04
C SER A 148 26.30 11.72 20.29
N PRO A 149 26.88 12.83 20.75
CA PRO A 149 27.75 12.86 21.93
C PRO A 149 26.99 12.45 23.21
N THR A 150 25.73 12.84 23.30
CA THR A 150 24.80 12.58 24.42
C THR A 150 23.59 11.79 23.93
N ARG A 151 22.73 11.36 24.86
CA ARG A 151 21.51 10.61 24.56
C ARG A 151 20.29 11.53 24.59
N TYR A 152 19.30 11.23 23.78
CA TYR A 152 18.09 12.03 23.60
C TYR A 152 16.86 11.13 23.50
N ALA A 153 15.70 11.69 23.85
CA ALA A 153 14.44 11.13 23.39
C ALA A 153 14.35 11.30 21.86
N TRP A 154 13.62 10.41 21.19
CA TRP A 154 13.49 10.49 19.73
C TRP A 154 12.95 11.85 19.21
N PRO A 155 11.88 12.44 19.78
CA PRO A 155 11.38 13.73 19.29
C PRO A 155 12.37 14.89 19.49
N GLU A 156 13.18 14.83 20.55
CA GLU A 156 14.25 15.81 20.79
C GLU A 156 15.36 15.65 19.74
N ALA A 157 15.75 14.42 19.44
CA ALA A 157 16.74 14.13 18.40
C ALA A 157 16.28 14.50 16.98
N ALA A 158 14.97 14.37 16.72
CA ALA A 158 14.32 14.68 15.44
C ALA A 158 13.97 16.16 15.27
N ALA A 159 14.02 16.96 16.35
CA ALA A 159 13.65 18.36 16.29
C ALA A 159 14.64 19.17 15.42
N PRO A 160 14.15 20.13 14.62
CA PRO A 160 15.02 21.02 13.87
C PRO A 160 15.83 21.90 14.82
N ALA A 161 17.11 22.13 14.50
CA ALA A 161 17.91 23.11 15.22
C ALA A 161 17.26 24.51 15.12
N PRO A 162 17.21 25.33 16.20
CA PRO A 162 17.96 25.21 17.45
C PRO A 162 17.12 24.81 18.68
N THR A 163 15.85 24.44 18.53
CA THR A 163 14.89 24.30 19.65
C THR A 163 15.21 23.13 20.58
N ALA A 164 15.84 22.08 20.07
CA ALA A 164 16.58 21.09 20.83
C ALA A 164 18.01 21.10 20.29
N GLY A 165 19.03 21.12 21.15
CA GLY A 165 20.43 21.15 20.70
C GLY A 165 20.68 20.10 19.61
N ARG A 166 21.48 20.43 18.58
CA ARG A 166 21.79 19.51 17.48
C ARG A 166 22.24 18.17 18.06
N ALA A 167 21.40 17.13 17.97
CA ALA A 167 21.74 15.80 18.47
C ALA A 167 22.97 15.26 17.74
N CYS A 168 23.11 15.58 16.45
CA CYS A 168 24.27 15.20 15.65
C CYS A 168 25.38 16.26 15.65
N PRO A 169 26.66 15.84 15.63
CA PRO A 169 27.79 16.76 15.43
C PRO A 169 27.70 17.54 14.12
N ASP A 170 28.46 18.62 14.00
CA ASP A 170 28.51 19.42 12.77
C ASP A 170 28.97 18.58 11.58
N GLY A 171 28.32 18.78 10.43
CA GLY A 171 28.54 17.98 9.23
C GLY A 171 27.80 16.63 9.22
N PHE A 172 27.03 16.31 10.26
CA PHE A 172 26.20 15.11 10.34
C PHE A 172 24.73 15.43 10.55
N THR A 173 23.86 14.55 10.09
CA THR A 173 22.40 14.65 10.25
C THR A 173 21.82 13.38 10.83
N PHE A 174 20.72 13.50 11.59
CA PHE A 174 19.97 12.33 12.03
C PHE A 174 19.37 11.65 10.80
N ALA A 175 19.67 10.36 10.62
CA ALA A 175 19.34 9.64 9.40
C ALA A 175 18.95 8.18 9.66
N VAL A 176 18.45 7.54 8.60
CA VAL A 176 18.12 6.13 8.55
C VAL A 176 18.96 5.44 7.46
N PRO A 177 19.58 4.28 7.73
CA PRO A 177 20.30 3.52 6.71
C PRO A 177 19.38 3.10 5.55
N ARG A 178 19.80 3.39 4.32
CA ARG A 178 19.04 3.07 3.09
C ARG A 178 19.59 1.86 2.33
N THR A 179 20.72 1.32 2.75
CA THR A 179 21.36 0.15 2.12
C THR A 179 21.93 -0.78 3.20
N PRO A 180 22.19 -2.07 2.88
CA PRO A 180 22.79 -2.99 3.84
C PRO A 180 24.15 -2.49 4.32
N LEU A 181 24.95 -1.95 3.41
CA LEU A 181 26.27 -1.38 3.71
C LEU A 181 26.17 -0.20 4.67
N GLN A 182 25.21 0.71 4.49
CA GLN A 182 24.99 1.81 5.44
C GLN A 182 24.61 1.29 6.83
N ASN A 183 23.76 0.26 6.89
CA ASN A 183 23.36 -0.35 8.15
C ASN A 183 24.56 -1.02 8.83
N TRP A 184 25.40 -1.72 8.07
CA TRP A 184 26.65 -2.30 8.57
C TRP A 184 27.62 -1.24 9.12
N MET A 185 27.80 -0.13 8.40
CA MET A 185 28.64 0.99 8.85
C MET A 185 28.12 1.63 10.14
N LEU A 186 26.79 1.77 10.30
CA LEU A 186 26.18 2.18 11.57
C LEU A 186 26.51 1.19 12.69
N GLY A 187 26.41 -0.11 12.44
CA GLY A 187 26.80 -1.15 13.40
C GLY A 187 28.26 -1.02 13.85
N ARG A 188 29.17 -0.73 12.92
CA ARG A 188 30.57 -0.47 13.23
C ARG A 188 30.74 0.79 14.07
N ALA A 189 30.01 1.86 13.79
CA ALA A 189 30.04 3.08 14.60
C ALA A 189 29.53 2.85 16.03
N MET A 190 28.46 2.06 16.17
CA MET A 190 27.93 1.63 17.48
C MET A 190 28.93 0.79 18.26
N ALA A 191 29.53 -0.22 17.62
CA ALA A 191 30.56 -1.07 18.22
C ALA A 191 31.80 -0.26 18.63
N THR A 192 32.25 0.67 17.80
CA THR A 192 33.38 1.57 18.10
C THR A 192 33.10 2.44 19.32
N LYS A 193 31.85 2.88 19.50
CA LYS A 193 31.42 3.64 20.68
C LYS A 193 31.12 2.76 21.90
N GLY A 194 31.00 1.44 21.73
CA GLY A 194 30.63 0.50 22.79
C GLY A 194 29.17 0.62 23.22
N VAL A 195 28.25 0.85 22.28
CA VAL A 195 26.81 0.97 22.58
C VAL A 195 26.01 -0.09 21.85
N ASP A 196 25.04 -0.67 22.55
CA ASP A 196 24.21 -1.75 21.98
C ASP A 196 23.05 -1.21 21.13
N ALA A 197 22.59 0.02 21.39
CA ALA A 197 21.41 0.56 20.77
C ALA A 197 21.51 2.05 20.43
N ALA A 198 20.95 2.45 19.29
CA ALA A 198 20.87 3.83 18.84
C ALA A 198 19.58 4.10 18.05
N TRP A 199 19.01 5.29 18.20
CA TRP A 199 17.89 5.75 17.41
C TRP A 199 18.25 5.85 15.94
N VAL A 200 17.35 5.41 15.07
CA VAL A 200 17.39 5.70 13.63
C VAL A 200 16.22 6.61 13.27
N TYR A 201 16.37 7.41 12.22
CA TYR A 201 15.38 8.42 11.84
C TYR A 201 14.17 7.80 11.12
N PHE A 202 13.44 6.93 11.83
CA PHE A 202 12.31 6.18 11.32
C PHE A 202 11.32 5.95 12.46
N SER A 203 10.04 6.25 12.25
CA SER A 203 9.01 6.18 13.30
C SER A 203 7.62 5.96 12.72
N ASP A 204 6.70 5.44 13.52
CA ASP A 204 5.25 5.43 13.25
C ASP A 204 4.51 6.53 14.06
N ALA A 205 5.26 7.52 14.56
CA ALA A 205 4.78 8.51 15.51
C ALA A 205 3.65 9.40 14.98
N SER A 206 3.50 9.52 13.65
CA SER A 206 2.42 10.30 13.04
C SER A 206 1.17 9.48 12.74
N THR A 207 1.31 8.18 12.48
CA THR A 207 0.19 7.29 12.14
C THR A 207 0.58 5.88 12.54
N ASP A 208 -0.19 5.29 13.44
CA ASP A 208 0.08 3.94 13.96
C ASP A 208 0.19 2.91 12.82
N GLY A 209 1.17 2.03 12.91
CA GLY A 209 1.53 1.07 11.87
C GLY A 209 2.14 1.68 10.61
N CYS A 210 2.27 3.01 10.51
CA CYS A 210 2.89 3.68 9.37
C CYS A 210 4.29 4.20 9.63
N TRP A 211 5.28 3.38 9.31
CA TRP A 211 6.68 3.68 9.49
C TRP A 211 7.22 4.57 8.37
N VAL A 212 7.63 5.78 8.76
CA VAL A 212 8.10 6.83 7.86
C VAL A 212 9.40 7.44 8.37
N VAL A 213 10.17 8.00 7.44
CA VAL A 213 11.38 8.75 7.76
C VAL A 213 10.97 10.10 8.36
N GLY A 214 11.36 10.35 9.60
CA GLY A 214 10.94 11.55 10.34
C GLY A 214 9.44 11.59 10.60
N SER A 215 8.83 12.75 10.31
CA SER A 215 7.39 13.01 10.45
C SER A 215 6.71 13.17 9.09
N ALA A 216 7.19 12.44 8.07
CA ALA A 216 6.60 12.50 6.74
C ALA A 216 5.17 11.92 6.73
N LYS A 217 4.34 12.36 5.77
CA LYS A 217 3.01 11.77 5.59
C LYS A 217 3.14 10.30 5.17
N CYS A 218 2.26 9.47 5.72
CA CYS A 218 2.21 8.06 5.40
C CYS A 218 1.93 7.85 3.90
N ALA A 219 2.84 7.19 3.18
CA ALA A 219 2.70 6.98 1.74
C ALA A 219 1.73 5.84 1.38
N TYR A 220 1.45 4.96 2.35
CA TYR A 220 0.65 3.76 2.17
C TYR A 220 -0.56 3.69 3.11
N SER A 221 -0.84 4.75 3.87
CA SER A 221 -2.13 4.88 4.52
C SER A 221 -3.16 4.93 3.40
N GLY A 222 -4.15 4.04 3.48
CA GLY A 222 -5.33 4.18 2.64
C GLY A 222 -5.93 5.58 2.80
N PRO A 223 -6.85 5.98 1.90
CA PRO A 223 -7.58 7.23 2.08
C PRO A 223 -8.09 7.29 3.52
N ASP A 224 -7.82 8.40 4.21
CA ASP A 224 -8.25 8.60 5.60
C ASP A 224 -9.74 8.26 5.72
N ALA A 225 -10.22 7.84 6.90
CA ALA A 225 -11.64 7.54 7.10
C ALA A 225 -12.53 8.71 6.61
N GLU A 226 -12.04 9.94 6.74
CA GLU A 226 -12.66 11.17 6.22
C GLU A 226 -12.70 11.21 4.68
N GLN A 227 -11.64 10.77 4.02
CA GLN A 227 -11.52 10.71 2.57
C GLN A 227 -12.39 9.56 1.99
N VAL A 228 -12.49 8.44 2.69
CA VAL A 228 -13.47 7.38 2.39
C VAL A 228 -14.89 7.89 2.55
N GLN A 229 -15.19 8.65 3.61
CA GLN A 229 -16.50 9.27 3.81
C GLN A 229 -16.86 10.26 2.69
N GLN A 230 -15.90 11.06 2.20
CA GLN A 230 -16.12 11.95 1.06
C GLN A 230 -16.41 11.15 -0.23
N ILE A 231 -15.68 10.06 -0.48
CA ILE A 231 -15.91 9.20 -1.65
C ILE A 231 -17.31 8.55 -1.59
N ILE A 232 -17.73 8.10 -0.41
CA ILE A 232 -19.07 7.54 -0.18
C ILE A 232 -20.15 8.62 -0.37
N ALA A 233 -19.94 9.82 0.18
CA ALA A 233 -20.90 10.92 0.09
C ALA A 233 -21.14 11.39 -1.35
N VAL A 234 -20.08 11.50 -2.16
CA VAL A 234 -20.19 11.89 -3.58
C VAL A 234 -20.94 10.82 -4.38
N SER A 235 -20.67 9.55 -4.11
CA SER A 235 -21.32 8.42 -4.81
C SER A 235 -22.81 8.31 -4.48
N LEU A 236 -23.19 8.51 -3.21
CA LEU A 236 -24.59 8.55 -2.76
C LEU A 236 -25.36 9.74 -3.36
N GLY A 237 -24.74 10.92 -3.39
CA GLY A 237 -25.35 12.12 -3.96
C GLY A 237 -25.66 11.97 -5.45
N ALA A 238 -24.69 11.47 -6.23
CA ALA A 238 -24.88 11.24 -7.66
C ALA A 238 -25.95 10.17 -7.93
N GLY A 239 -25.97 9.08 -7.17
CA GLY A 239 -26.99 8.03 -7.31
C GLY A 239 -28.41 8.54 -7.05
N LEU A 240 -28.59 9.40 -6.04
CA LEU A 240 -29.89 9.97 -5.67
C LEU A 240 -30.43 10.92 -6.76
N ILE A 241 -29.55 11.72 -7.38
CA ILE A 241 -29.90 12.58 -8.51
C ILE A 241 -30.39 11.74 -9.70
N VAL A 242 -29.66 10.68 -10.07
CA VAL A 242 -30.07 9.79 -11.17
C VAL A 242 -31.42 9.14 -10.89
N LEU A 243 -31.66 8.71 -9.64
CA LEU A 243 -32.92 8.10 -9.23
C LEU A 243 -34.10 9.09 -9.37
N ILE A 244 -33.91 10.34 -8.96
CA ILE A 244 -34.92 11.41 -9.14
C ILE A 244 -35.20 11.63 -10.63
N VAL A 245 -34.16 11.74 -11.46
CA VAL A 245 -34.31 11.95 -12.90
C VAL A 245 -35.12 10.81 -13.52
N VAL A 246 -34.78 9.56 -13.21
CA VAL A 246 -35.53 8.38 -13.68
C VAL A 246 -36.98 8.42 -13.21
N ALA A 247 -37.24 8.76 -11.94
CA ALA A 247 -38.59 8.87 -11.40
C ALA A 247 -39.43 9.93 -12.14
N VAL A 248 -38.83 11.08 -12.46
CA VAL A 248 -39.48 12.13 -13.26
C VAL A 248 -39.78 11.65 -14.69
N PHE A 249 -38.83 10.96 -15.34
CA PHE A 249 -39.05 10.39 -16.68
C PHE A 249 -40.17 9.35 -16.68
N VAL A 250 -40.20 8.44 -15.71
CA VAL A 250 -41.25 7.44 -15.54
C VAL A 250 -42.59 8.12 -15.29
N TRP A 251 -42.63 9.15 -14.43
CA TRP A 251 -43.86 9.91 -14.16
C TRP A 251 -44.40 10.61 -15.42
N VAL A 252 -43.54 11.25 -16.21
CA VAL A 252 -43.92 11.89 -17.47
C VAL A 252 -44.45 10.87 -18.48
N LYS A 253 -43.78 9.72 -18.61
CA LYS A 253 -44.21 8.62 -19.50
C LYS A 253 -45.54 8.02 -19.07
N CYS A 254 -45.70 7.71 -17.78
CA CYS A 254 -46.98 7.25 -17.22
C CYS A 254 -48.10 8.25 -17.48
N ARG A 255 -47.86 9.55 -17.26
CA ARG A 255 -48.88 10.59 -17.52
C ARG A 255 -49.24 10.69 -18.99
N ARG A 256 -48.27 10.59 -19.91
CA ARG A 256 -48.54 10.55 -21.37
C ARG A 256 -49.32 9.30 -21.75
N TYR A 257 -48.92 8.13 -21.26
CA TYR A 257 -49.61 6.87 -21.51
C TYR A 257 -51.05 6.90 -21.01
N LEU A 258 -51.29 7.42 -19.80
CA LEU A 258 -52.64 7.61 -19.24
C LEU A 258 -53.48 8.61 -20.05
N ARG A 259 -52.90 9.67 -20.64
CA ARG A 259 -53.65 10.58 -21.51
C ARG A 259 -54.07 9.90 -22.81
N VAL A 260 -53.15 9.20 -23.47
CA VAL A 260 -53.42 8.51 -24.74
C VAL A 260 -54.44 7.38 -24.53
N SER A 261 -54.32 6.60 -23.45
CA SER A 261 -55.28 5.53 -23.15
C SER A 261 -56.70 6.07 -22.89
N LYS A 262 -56.83 7.22 -22.24
CA LYS A 262 -58.13 7.90 -22.07
C LYS A 262 -58.73 8.34 -23.40
N MET A 263 -57.92 8.85 -24.34
CA MET A 263 -58.41 9.23 -25.67
C MET A 263 -58.82 8.00 -26.50
N ALA A 264 -58.03 6.92 -26.47
CA ALA A 264 -58.38 5.68 -27.16
C ALA A 264 -59.67 5.05 -26.62
N ARG A 265 -59.89 5.09 -25.29
CA ARG A 265 -61.16 4.64 -24.68
C ARG A 265 -62.36 5.50 -25.09
N ARG A 266 -62.18 6.81 -25.26
CA ARG A 266 -63.26 7.69 -25.75
C ARG A 266 -63.58 7.41 -27.22
N GLN A 267 -62.56 7.20 -28.05
CA GLN A 267 -62.75 6.86 -29.46
C GLN A 267 -63.43 5.50 -29.65
N SER A 268 -63.11 4.49 -28.84
CA SER A 268 -63.79 3.19 -28.94
C SER A 268 -65.26 3.26 -28.51
N MET A 269 -65.60 4.07 -27.50
CA MET A 269 -67.01 4.31 -27.14
C MET A 269 -67.77 5.07 -28.22
N VAL A 270 -67.17 6.09 -28.85
CA VAL A 270 -67.80 6.81 -29.97
C VAL A 270 -68.01 5.90 -31.18
N LYS A 271 -67.02 5.06 -31.52
CA LYS A 271 -67.16 4.09 -32.62
C LYS A 271 -68.30 3.09 -32.36
N LYS A 272 -68.44 2.59 -31.12
CA LYS A 272 -69.55 1.72 -30.75
C LYS A 272 -70.91 2.42 -30.87
N ARG A 273 -71.01 3.68 -30.42
CA ARG A 273 -72.25 4.48 -30.55
C ARG A 273 -72.61 4.82 -31.99
N LEU A 274 -71.63 5.07 -32.86
CA LEU A 274 -71.86 5.28 -34.29
C LEU A 274 -72.38 4.00 -34.96
N ALA A 275 -71.80 2.84 -34.64
CA ALA A 275 -72.28 1.56 -35.15
C ALA A 275 -73.72 1.25 -34.69
N GLU A 276 -74.09 1.57 -33.44
CA GLU A 276 -75.48 1.44 -32.95
C GLU A 276 -76.47 2.36 -33.69
N LEU A 277 -76.04 3.55 -34.15
CA LEU A 277 -76.91 4.48 -34.87
C LEU A 277 -77.04 4.14 -36.37
N GLU A 278 -76.00 3.55 -36.96
CA GLU A 278 -75.99 3.13 -38.36
C GLU A 278 -76.94 1.94 -38.60
N GLU A 279 -77.15 1.08 -37.59
CA GLU A 279 -78.09 -0.05 -37.65
C GLU A 279 -79.58 0.39 -37.71
N VAL A 280 -79.91 1.66 -37.39
CA VAL A 280 -81.29 2.15 -37.31
C VAL A 280 -81.77 2.87 -38.59
N THR A 281 -80.91 3.12 -39.58
CA THR A 281 -81.23 4.09 -40.67
C THR A 281 -81.18 3.57 -42.11
N VAL A 282 -81.51 2.29 -42.37
CA VAL A 282 -81.77 1.84 -43.75
C VAL A 282 -83.14 1.20 -43.88
N PRO A 283 -84.20 1.95 -44.23
CA PRO A 283 -85.36 1.34 -44.86
C PRO A 283 -84.94 0.87 -46.26
N VAL A 284 -84.90 -0.44 -46.45
CA VAL A 284 -84.80 -1.07 -47.77
C VAL A 284 -86.11 -0.76 -48.51
N TYR A 285 -86.11 0.25 -49.36
CA TYR A 285 -87.17 0.40 -50.35
C TYR A 285 -86.94 -0.65 -51.44
N ALA A 286 -87.79 -1.68 -51.43
CA ALA A 286 -87.94 -2.63 -52.52
C ALA A 286 -88.35 -1.87 -53.80
N PHE A 287 -87.52 -1.94 -54.83
CA PHE A 287 -87.81 -1.36 -56.14
C PHE A 287 -88.31 -2.51 -57.03
N ASP A 288 -89.61 -2.79 -56.95
CA ASP A 288 -90.33 -3.66 -57.88
C ASP A 288 -90.79 -2.86 -59.10
N ALA A 289 -90.55 -3.45 -60.28
CA ALA A 289 -91.31 -3.40 -61.54
C ALA A 289 -91.77 -2.04 -62.12
N PHE A 290 -91.31 -1.74 -63.35
CA PHE A 290 -92.21 -1.25 -64.40
C PHE A 290 -91.71 -1.65 -65.81
N ASP A 291 -92.68 -2.12 -66.58
CA ASP A 291 -92.63 -2.78 -67.89
C ASP A 291 -92.33 -1.88 -69.11
N ALA A 292 -91.96 -2.58 -70.19
CA ALA A 292 -92.30 -2.37 -71.60
C ALA A 292 -91.85 -1.09 -72.34
N VAL A 293 -90.94 -1.28 -73.30
CA VAL A 293 -91.00 -0.56 -74.59
C VAL A 293 -90.79 -1.56 -75.73
N GLU A 294 -91.87 -1.77 -76.45
CA GLU A 294 -92.02 -2.45 -77.75
C GLU A 294 -91.44 -1.55 -78.85
N ILE A 295 -90.50 -2.07 -79.67
CA ILE A 295 -90.10 -1.44 -80.94
C ILE A 295 -90.05 -2.53 -82.01
N SER A 296 -91.00 -2.46 -82.94
CA SER A 296 -90.96 -3.14 -84.23
C SER A 296 -89.93 -2.47 -85.14
N LEU A 297 -89.31 -3.24 -86.05
CA LEU A 297 -88.94 -2.82 -87.40
C LEU A 297 -88.38 -4.02 -88.19
N ASN A 298 -89.15 -4.38 -89.22
CA ASN A 298 -88.86 -5.11 -90.47
C ASN A 298 -88.16 -6.48 -90.44
#